data_AF-A0A2N0R5Z5-F1
#
_entry.id   AF-A0A2N0R5Z5-F1
#
_cell.length_a   1.000
_cell.length_b   1.000
_cell.length_c   1.000
_cell.angle_alpha   90.00
_cell.angle_beta   90.00
_cell.angle_gamma   90.00
#
_symmetry.space_group_name_H-M   'P 1'
#
loop_
_entity.id
_entity.type
_entity.pdbx_description
1 polymer ?
#
loop_
_entity_poly.entity_id
_entity_poly.type
_entity_poly.pdbx_seq_one_letter_code
_entity_poly.pdbx_strand_id
1 'polypeptide(L)' 'MFTISFRINVLYWNIKSSSKLNAQQMHEEFLKRVELGKIEENDIPKITTITNWISTFSHKWKEAMTLRTLKENMDSENS' A
#
# COMPACT_ATOMS: atom_id res chain seq x y z
N MET A 1 -4.22 9.48 -14.00
CA MET A 1 -4.35 8.07 -13.57
C MET A 1 -2.98 7.65 -13.04
N PHE A 2 -2.78 7.56 -11.73
CA PHE A 2 -1.44 7.27 -11.18
C PHE A 2 -1.00 5.85 -11.52
N THR A 3 0.27 5.68 -11.91
CA THR A 3 0.79 4.42 -12.45
C THR A 3 0.95 3.36 -11.36
N ILE A 4 0.91 2.09 -11.77
CA ILE A 4 1.11 0.91 -10.93
C ILE A 4 2.42 1.01 -10.11
N SER A 5 3.44 1.67 -10.66
CA SER A 5 4.72 1.96 -9.97
C SER A 5 4.57 2.79 -8.69
N PHE A 6 3.63 3.74 -8.65
CA PHE A 6 3.39 4.58 -7.47
C PHE A 6 2.80 3.77 -6.31
N ARG A 7 1.87 2.85 -6.63
CA ARG A 7 1.23 1.97 -5.65
C ARG A 7 2.18 0.91 -5.07
N ILE A 8 3.11 0.40 -5.88
CA ILE A 8 4.14 -0.57 -5.42
C ILE A 8 5.15 0.10 -4.48
N ASN A 9 5.50 1.37 -4.72
CA ASN A 9 6.46 2.09 -3.87
C ASN A 9 5.90 2.32 -2.45
N VAL A 10 4.60 2.58 -2.33
CA VAL A 10 3.88 2.73 -1.06
C VAL A 10 3.95 1.44 -0.21
N LEU A 11 3.83 0.28 -0.84
CA LEU A 11 3.92 -1.02 -0.16
C LEU A 11 5.34 -1.36 0.25
N TYR A 12 6.29 -1.13 -0.66
CA TYR A 12 7.70 -1.33 -0.37
C TYR A 12 8.13 -0.49 0.83
N TRP A 13 7.64 0.75 0.93
CA TRP A 13 7.88 1.60 2.10
C TRP A 13 7.19 1.11 3.37
N ASN A 14 5.91 0.73 3.32
CA ASN A 14 5.18 0.22 4.49
C ASN A 14 5.76 -1.08 5.05
N ILE A 15 6.31 -1.94 4.18
CA ILE A 15 6.98 -3.19 4.54
C ILE A 15 8.40 -2.93 5.05
N LYS A 16 9.17 -2.05 4.39
CA LYS A 16 10.56 -1.72 4.77
C LYS A 16 10.65 -0.94 6.07
N SER A 17 9.67 -0.10 6.41
CA SER A 17 9.72 0.74 7.62
C SER A 17 9.41 -0.01 8.91
N SER A 18 9.00 -1.30 8.88
CA SER A 18 8.56 -2.11 10.05
C SER A 18 7.38 -1.52 10.85
N SER A 19 7.08 -0.25 10.61
CA SER A 19 6.04 0.57 11.19
C SER A 19 5.02 0.82 10.10
N LYS A 20 3.80 0.36 10.35
CA LYS A 20 2.63 0.59 9.51
C LYS A 20 2.41 2.11 9.40
N LEU A 21 2.93 2.73 8.34
CA LEU A 21 2.80 4.17 8.13
C LEU A 21 1.31 4.52 8.02
N ASN A 22 0.86 5.46 8.84
CA ASN A 22 -0.46 6.03 8.72
C ASN A 22 -0.52 7.03 7.55
N ALA A 23 -1.71 7.48 7.17
CA ALA A 23 -1.89 8.33 6.00
C ALA A 23 -1.15 9.67 6.10
N GLN A 24 -0.98 10.21 7.31
CA GLN A 24 -0.26 11.45 7.55
C GLN A 24 1.24 11.27 7.37
N GLN A 25 1.80 10.19 7.89
CA GLN A 25 3.21 9.86 7.72
C GLN A 25 3.55 9.58 6.24
N MET A 26 2.65 8.91 5.51
CA MET A 26 2.83 8.75 4.05
C MET A 26 2.81 10.07 3.30
N HIS A 27 2.00 11.04 3.74
CA HIS A 27 1.96 12.36 3.14
C HIS A 27 3.24 13.16 3.41
N GLU A 28 3.78 13.08 4.63
CA GLU A 28 5.08 13.67 4.96
C GLU A 28 6.21 13.09 4.10
N GLU A 29 6.18 11.79 3.81
CA GLU A 29 7.14 11.17 2.88
C GLU A 29 6.95 11.63 1.42
N PHE A 30 5.72 11.94 0.99
CA PHE A 30 5.51 12.58 -0.31
C PHE A 30 6.08 14.00 -0.34
N LEU A 31 5.88 14.80 0.71
CA LEU A 31 6.46 16.15 0.79
C LEU A 31 7.99 16.12 0.68
N LYS A 32 8.67 15.22 1.40
CA LYS A 32 10.12 15.05 1.28
C LYS A 32 10.57 14.70 -0.15
N ARG A 33 9.75 13.98 -0.92
CA ARG A 33 10.08 13.63 -2.31
C ARG A 33 9.85 14.78 -3.27
N VAL A 34 8.88 15.67 -2.99
CA VAL A 34 8.74 16.94 -3.71
C VAL A 34 9.98 17.81 -3.49
N GLU A 35 10.45 17.92 -2.25
CA GLU A 35 11.68 18.65 -1.94
C GLU A 35 12.89 18.10 -2.70
N LEU A 36 12.94 16.77 -2.90
CA LEU A 36 13.98 16.10 -3.68
C LEU A 36 13.74 16.16 -5.21
N GLY A 37 12.68 16.82 -5.68
CA GLY A 37 12.33 16.91 -7.10
C GLY A 37 11.94 15.57 -7.74
N LYS A 38 11.59 14.56 -6.93
CA LYS A 38 11.24 13.21 -7.41
C LYS A 38 9.79 13.08 -7.83
N ILE A 39 8.94 13.96 -7.33
CA ILE A 39 7.52 14.05 -7.66
C ILE A 39 7.13 15.53 -7.69
N GLU A 40 6.11 15.88 -8.49
CA GLU A 40 5.56 17.22 -8.47
C GLU A 40 4.63 17.42 -7.26
N GLU A 41 4.57 18.64 -6.74
CA GLU A 41 3.68 18.95 -5.61
C GLU A 41 2.20 18.70 -5.95
N ASN A 42 1.82 19.00 -7.19
CA ASN A 42 0.47 18.76 -7.71
C ASN A 42 0.11 17.27 -7.78
N ASP A 43 1.10 16.39 -7.76
CA ASP A 43 0.90 14.94 -7.74
C ASP A 43 0.71 14.40 -6.32
N ILE A 44 0.86 15.22 -5.27
CA ILE A 44 0.59 14.78 -3.90
C ILE A 44 -0.93 14.56 -3.72
N PRO A 45 -1.37 13.33 -3.45
CA PRO A 45 -2.76 13.05 -3.19
C PRO A 45 -3.13 13.52 -1.78
N LYS A 46 -4.37 13.99 -1.62
CA LYS A 46 -4.93 14.36 -0.32
C LYS A 46 -4.85 13.20 0.68
N ILE A 47 -4.72 13.51 1.96
CA ILE A 47 -4.72 12.54 3.07
C ILE A 47 -5.87 11.51 2.96
N THR A 48 -7.08 11.97 2.64
CA THR A 48 -8.25 11.07 2.48
C THR A 48 -8.07 10.04 1.38
N THR A 49 -7.40 10.43 0.29
CA THR A 49 -7.08 9.53 -0.83
C THR A 49 -6.02 8.51 -0.41
N ILE A 50 -5.00 8.95 0.33
CA ILE A 50 -3.97 8.07 0.89
C ILE A 50 -4.60 7.06 1.86
N THR A 51 -5.47 7.51 2.78
CA THR A 51 -6.23 6.65 3.69
C THR A 51 -7.04 5.60 2.93
N ASN A 52 -7.79 6.02 1.90
CA ASN A 52 -8.56 5.10 1.08
C ASN A 52 -7.67 4.06 0.39
N TRP A 53 -6.48 4.43 -0.07
CA TRP A 53 -5.54 3.48 -0.67
C TRP A 53 -4.98 2.49 0.36
N ILE A 54 -4.59 2.96 1.55
CA ILE A 54 -4.12 2.09 2.63
C ILE A 54 -5.21 1.07 3.00
N SER A 55 -6.46 1.53 3.16
CA SER A 55 -7.60 0.68 3.50
C SER A 55 -7.94 -0.32 2.40
N THR A 56 -8.04 0.15 1.14
CA THR A 56 -8.33 -0.71 -0.02
C THR A 56 -7.26 -1.78 -0.18
N PHE A 57 -5.99 -1.42 -0.01
CA PHE A 57 -4.90 -2.37 -0.13
C PHE A 57 -4.90 -3.38 1.02
N SER A 58 -5.06 -2.92 2.26
CA SER A 58 -5.13 -3.78 3.43
C SER A 58 -6.25 -4.82 3.30
N HIS A 59 -7.39 -4.41 2.74
CA HIS A 59 -8.51 -5.31 2.48
C HIS A 59 -8.14 -6.38 1.44
N LYS A 60 -7.64 -5.97 0.27
CA LYS A 60 -7.22 -6.90 -0.80
C LYS A 60 -6.14 -7.88 -0.35
N TRP A 61 -5.21 -7.43 0.48
CA TRP A 61 -4.18 -8.30 1.03
C TRP A 61 -4.76 -9.35 1.99
N LYS A 62 -5.68 -8.95 2.87
CA LYS A 62 -6.42 -9.89 3.73
C LYS A 62 -7.21 -10.90 2.91
N GLU A 63 -7.94 -10.46 1.90
CA GLU A 63 -8.68 -11.34 0.99
C GLU A 63 -7.74 -12.34 0.30
N ALA A 64 -6.60 -11.88 -0.23
CA ALA A 64 -5.63 -12.75 -0.87
C ALA A 64 -5.01 -13.79 0.08
N MET A 65 -4.77 -13.42 1.34
CA MET A 65 -4.29 -14.35 2.37
C MET A 65 -5.37 -15.38 2.74
N THR A 66 -6.62 -14.94 2.94
CA THR A 66 -7.75 -15.85 3.19
C THR A 66 -7.93 -16.85 2.05
N LEU A 67 -7.85 -16.41 0.80
CA LEU A 67 -7.94 -17.28 -0.37
C LEU A 67 -6.81 -18.31 -0.43
N ARG A 68 -5.59 -17.92 -0.05
CA ARG A 68 -4.44 -18.85 0.03
C ARG A 68 -4.65 -19.90 1.11
N THR A 69 -5.06 -19.48 2.32
CA THR A 69 -5.32 -20.42 3.42
C THR A 69 -6.47 -21.38 3.10
N LEU A 70 -7.54 -20.92 2.42
CA LEU A 70 -8.62 -21.80 1.97
C LEU A 70 -8.16 -22.81 0.92
N LYS A 71 -7.33 -22.38 -0.04
CA LYS A 71 -6.73 -23.26 -1.06
C LYS A 71 -5.87 -24.34 -0.41
N GLU A 72 -5.04 -23.97 0.56
CA GLU A 72 -4.15 -24.89 1.29
C GLU A 72 -4.93 -25.94 2.09
N ASN A 73 -6.06 -25.58 2.70
CA ASN A 73 -6.90 -26.52 3.45
C ASN A 73 -7.65 -27.53 2.55
N MET A 74 -8.05 -27.11 1.34
CA MET A 74 -8.74 -28.00 0.38
C MET A 74 -7.77 -29.00 -0.29
N ASP A 75 -6.51 -28.64 -0.47
CA ASP A 75 -5.48 -29.54 -1.01
C ASP A 75 -5.01 -30.59 0.03
N SER A 76 -5.21 -30.34 1.34
CA SER A 76 -4.86 -31.30 2.41
C SER A 76 -5.93 -32.34 2.75
N GLU A 77 -7.20 -32.13 2.37
CA GLU A 77 -8.29 -33.10 2.60
C GLU A 77 -8.46 -34.13 1.47
N ASN A 78 -7.69 -34.02 0.38
CA ASN A 78 -7.73 -34.94 -0.77
C ASN A 78 -6.43 -35.72 -0.98
N SER A 79 -5.60 -35.86 0.07
CA SER A 79 -4.35 -36.64 0.06
C SER A 79 -4.33 -37.75 1.09
#